data_AF-A0A3P1AVU6-F1
#
_entry.id   AF-A0A3P1AVU6-F1
#
_cell.length_a   1.000
_cell.length_b   1.000
_cell.length_c   1.000
_cell.angle_alpha   90.00
_cell.angle_beta   90.00
_cell.angle_gamma   90.00
#
_symmetry.space_group_name_H-M   'P 1'
#
loop_
_entity.id
_entity.type
_entity.pdbx_description
1 polymer ?
#
loop_
_entity_poly.entity_id
_entity_poly.type
_entity_poly.pdbx_seq_one_letter_code
_entity_poly.pdbx_strand_id
1 'polypeptide(L)'
;MKFLSLIFLILLIGCEPKEDKPELDFVKIDIFSGQHHIPSSITIDFKSKSLSFSDLTQMTIIPEDCACAFEILKPSVDFEYIKLNETEFKEIKVILGKNFISDIQKLNTEYLKDRSNYLYDEGKRFRISFAKDSTKFATEDFLILDPHNELKIYEIMKLIKKHTKSTNNKKYIEHFS
;
A
#
# COMPACT_ATOMS: atom_id res chain seq x y z
N MET A 1 -40.67 43.05 -7.42
CA MET A 1 -39.95 41.77 -7.54
C MET A 1 -38.54 41.90 -6.93
N LYS A 2 -38.41 41.95 -5.60
CA LYS A 2 -37.12 42.22 -4.91
C LYS A 2 -36.41 40.95 -4.37
N PHE A 3 -37.02 39.78 -4.50
CA PHE A 3 -36.50 38.51 -3.99
C PHE A 3 -35.91 37.58 -5.06
N LEU A 4 -36.06 37.92 -6.35
CA LEU A 4 -35.57 37.07 -7.44
C LEU A 4 -34.03 36.99 -7.46
N SER A 5 -33.36 38.09 -7.12
CA SER A 5 -31.90 38.17 -7.01
C SER A 5 -31.33 37.31 -5.88
N LEU A 6 -32.11 37.06 -4.82
CA LEU A 6 -31.67 36.22 -3.69
C LEU A 6 -31.61 34.74 -4.07
N ILE A 7 -32.52 34.28 -4.95
CA ILE A 7 -32.57 32.90 -5.44
C ILE A 7 -31.36 32.59 -6.32
N PHE A 8 -30.94 33.53 -7.16
CA PHE A 8 -29.73 33.38 -7.97
C PHE A 8 -28.45 33.34 -7.12
N LEU A 9 -28.41 34.08 -6.01
CA LEU A 9 -27.27 34.05 -5.10
C LEU A 9 -27.15 32.69 -4.39
N ILE A 10 -28.27 32.07 -4.00
CA ILE A 10 -28.27 30.74 -3.37
C ILE A 10 -27.88 29.64 -4.38
N LEU A 11 -28.30 29.76 -5.65
CA LEU A 11 -27.90 28.84 -6.72
C LEU A 11 -26.40 28.91 -7.04
N LEU A 12 -25.78 30.09 -6.90
CA LEU A 12 -24.34 30.27 -7.11
C LEU A 12 -23.49 29.76 -5.93
N ILE A 13 -24.03 29.76 -4.71
CA ILE A 13 -23.36 29.21 -3.52
C ILE A 13 -23.52 27.67 -3.46
N GLY A 14 -24.56 27.11 -4.08
CA GLY A 14 -24.80 25.66 -4.13
C GLY A 14 -23.95 24.88 -5.13
N CYS A 15 -23.23 25.56 -6.03
CA CYS A 15 -22.16 24.95 -6.82
C CYS A 15 -20.85 25.06 -6.03
N GLU A 16 -20.76 24.33 -4.90
CA GLU A 16 -19.44 23.81 -4.57
C GLU A 16 -18.96 23.07 -5.81
N PRO A 17 -17.75 23.35 -6.32
CA PRO A 17 -17.18 22.45 -7.29
C PRO A 17 -17.26 21.08 -6.61
N LYS A 18 -17.84 20.08 -7.28
CA LYS A 18 -17.32 18.74 -7.10
C LYS A 18 -15.85 18.90 -7.44
N GLU A 19 -15.02 19.24 -6.46
CA GLU A 19 -13.64 18.86 -6.50
C GLU A 19 -13.74 17.37 -6.77
N ASP A 20 -13.46 16.99 -8.02
CA ASP A 20 -13.21 15.62 -8.37
C ASP A 20 -12.12 15.20 -7.40
N LYS A 21 -12.57 14.59 -6.31
CA LYS A 21 -11.70 14.16 -5.24
C LYS A 21 -10.72 13.27 -5.96
N PRO A 22 -9.43 13.60 -5.94
CA PRO A 22 -8.46 12.85 -6.70
C PRO A 22 -8.53 11.41 -6.21
N GLU A 23 -9.14 10.54 -7.01
CA GLU A 23 -9.22 9.15 -6.68
C GLU A 23 -7.78 8.62 -6.76
N LEU A 24 -7.37 7.88 -5.73
CA LEU A 24 -6.15 7.11 -5.81
C LEU A 24 -6.28 6.18 -7.00
N ASP A 25 -5.40 6.31 -7.98
CA ASP A 25 -5.39 5.39 -9.11
C ASP A 25 -4.71 4.08 -8.75
N PHE A 26 -3.66 4.19 -7.92
CA PHE A 26 -2.72 3.10 -7.70
C PHE A 26 -1.98 3.23 -6.36
N VAL A 27 -1.82 2.11 -5.68
CA VAL A 27 -1.02 1.96 -4.45
C VAL A 27 -0.13 0.73 -4.59
N LYS A 28 1.18 0.89 -4.35
CA LYS A 28 2.10 -0.23 -4.17
C LYS A 28 2.70 -0.19 -2.77
N ILE A 29 2.73 -1.33 -2.08
CA ILE A 29 3.28 -1.51 -0.74
C ILE A 29 4.32 -2.62 -0.82
N ASP A 30 5.59 -2.29 -0.63
CA ASP A 30 6.69 -3.24 -0.49
C ASP A 30 6.95 -3.49 1.00
N ILE A 31 6.95 -4.77 1.39
CA ILE A 31 7.10 -5.25 2.77
C ILE A 31 8.42 -6.01 2.88
N PHE A 32 9.31 -5.51 3.72
CA PHE A 32 10.64 -6.09 3.93
C PHE A 32 10.66 -6.83 5.28
N SER A 33 10.91 -8.14 5.22
CA SER A 33 11.12 -8.97 6.42
C SER A 33 12.51 -8.81 7.05
N GLY A 34 13.43 -8.11 6.38
CA GLY A 34 14.77 -7.77 6.85
C GLY A 34 15.50 -6.81 5.88
N GLN A 35 16.60 -6.20 6.34
CA GLN A 35 17.31 -5.13 5.62
C GLN A 35 17.89 -5.54 4.25
N HIS A 36 18.15 -6.83 4.04
CA HIS A 36 18.74 -7.37 2.81
C HIS A 36 17.82 -8.35 2.08
N HIS A 37 16.56 -8.45 2.49
CA HIS A 37 15.61 -9.37 1.85
C HIS A 37 14.93 -8.68 0.66
N ILE A 38 14.61 -9.50 -0.35
CA ILE A 38 13.75 -9.06 -1.46
C ILE A 38 12.34 -8.85 -0.88
N PRO A 39 11.72 -7.66 -1.08
CA PRO A 39 10.43 -7.36 -0.47
C PRO A 39 9.30 -8.14 -1.14
N SER A 40 8.32 -8.53 -0.34
CA SER A 40 7.02 -8.90 -0.90
C SER A 40 6.25 -7.64 -1.27
N SER A 41 5.47 -7.70 -2.34
CA SER A 41 4.79 -6.52 -2.87
C SER A 41 3.28 -6.75 -2.93
N ILE A 42 2.52 -5.82 -2.36
CA ILE A 42 1.09 -5.67 -2.60
C ILE A 42 0.90 -4.52 -3.59
N THR A 43 0.18 -4.76 -4.68
CA THR A 43 -0.17 -3.71 -5.64
C THR A 43 -1.68 -3.66 -5.78
N ILE A 44 -2.25 -2.46 -5.67
CA ILE A 44 -3.69 -2.22 -5.77
C ILE A 44 -3.91 -1.20 -6.87
N ASP A 45 -4.68 -1.61 -7.87
CA ASP A 45 -5.09 -0.76 -8.98
C ASP A 45 -6.59 -0.49 -8.86
N PHE A 46 -6.91 0.77 -8.57
CA PHE A 46 -8.29 1.20 -8.36
C PHE A 46 -9.05 1.38 -9.69
N LYS A 47 -8.35 1.64 -10.80
CA LYS A 47 -8.95 1.71 -12.14
C LYS A 47 -9.42 0.33 -12.57
N SER A 48 -8.57 -0.68 -12.40
CA SER A 48 -8.91 -2.06 -12.75
C SER A 48 -9.62 -2.84 -11.64
N LYS A 49 -9.82 -2.26 -10.44
CA LYS A 49 -10.38 -2.93 -9.26
C LYS A 49 -9.69 -4.27 -9.00
N SER A 50 -8.37 -4.25 -8.99
CA SER A 50 -7.55 -5.46 -8.82
C SER A 50 -6.50 -5.27 -7.74
N LEU A 51 -6.11 -6.40 -7.16
CA LEU A 51 -5.00 -6.50 -6.23
C LEU A 51 -4.07 -7.59 -6.74
N SER A 52 -2.77 -7.33 -6.77
CA SER A 52 -1.76 -8.36 -6.91
C SER A 52 -0.87 -8.46 -5.68
N PHE A 53 -0.43 -9.69 -5.40
CA PHE A 53 0.50 -9.98 -4.31
C PHE A 53 1.62 -10.87 -4.82
N SER A 54 2.86 -10.47 -4.52
CA SER A 54 4.07 -11.22 -4.84
C SER A 54 4.82 -11.51 -3.55
N ASP A 55 4.91 -12.76 -3.13
CA ASP A 55 5.81 -13.16 -2.05
C ASP A 55 7.19 -13.48 -2.61
N LEU A 56 8.08 -12.48 -2.59
CA LEU A 56 9.45 -12.62 -3.08
C LEU A 56 10.44 -12.98 -1.98
N THR A 57 10.00 -13.09 -0.72
CA THR A 57 10.92 -13.44 0.38
C THR A 57 11.48 -14.86 0.25
N GLN A 58 10.84 -15.70 -0.57
CA GLN A 58 11.35 -17.03 -0.91
C GLN A 58 12.48 -17.02 -1.95
N MET A 59 12.79 -15.85 -2.54
CA MET A 59 13.95 -15.69 -3.40
C MET A 59 15.20 -15.51 -2.53
N THR A 60 15.99 -16.57 -2.39
CA THR A 60 17.31 -16.49 -1.74
C THR A 60 18.29 -15.70 -2.62
N ILE A 61 19.05 -14.78 -2.02
CA ILE A 61 20.24 -14.21 -2.66
C ILE A 61 21.31 -15.29 -2.63
N ILE A 62 21.57 -15.91 -3.78
CA ILE A 62 22.64 -16.90 -3.91
C ILE A 62 23.95 -16.11 -4.06
N PRO A 63 24.91 -16.21 -3.11
CA PRO A 63 26.22 -15.58 -3.29
C PRO A 63 26.92 -16.19 -4.52
N GLU A 64 27.62 -15.35 -5.29
CA GLU A 64 28.24 -15.69 -6.59
C GLU A 64 29.13 -16.95 -6.54
N ASP A 65 29.62 -17.33 -5.35
CA ASP A 65 30.55 -18.44 -5.14
C ASP A 65 29.89 -19.83 -4.94
N CYS A 66 28.54 -19.92 -4.94
CA CYS A 66 27.83 -21.15 -4.61
C CYS A 66 27.03 -21.74 -5.78
N ALA A 67 27.73 -22.22 -6.81
CA ALA A 67 27.13 -22.93 -7.95
C ALA A 67 26.31 -24.19 -7.55
N CYS A 68 26.56 -24.76 -6.37
CA CYS A 68 25.91 -26.00 -5.91
C CYS A 68 24.52 -25.81 -5.26
N ALA A 69 24.05 -24.58 -5.01
CA ALA A 69 22.83 -24.35 -4.22
C ALA A 69 21.54 -24.20 -5.06
N PHE A 70 21.65 -23.97 -6.37
CA PHE A 70 20.50 -23.59 -7.21
C PHE A 70 19.49 -24.72 -7.44
N GLU A 71 19.95 -25.97 -7.54
CA GLU A 71 19.04 -27.13 -7.70
C GLU A 71 18.35 -27.54 -6.39
N ILE A 72 18.96 -27.22 -5.24
CA ILE A 72 18.44 -27.53 -3.90
C ILE A 72 17.46 -26.44 -3.44
N LEU A 73 17.76 -25.18 -3.74
CA LEU A 73 16.91 -24.03 -3.46
C LEU A 73 16.04 -23.75 -4.69
N LYS A 74 14.89 -24.42 -4.81
CA LYS A 74 13.87 -24.02 -5.78
C LYS A 74 13.07 -22.86 -5.19
N PRO A 75 13.31 -21.59 -5.58
CA PRO A 75 12.49 -20.49 -5.10
C PRO A 75 11.04 -20.73 -5.54
N SER A 76 10.14 -20.84 -4.56
CA SER A 76 8.70 -20.97 -4.83
C SER A 76 8.08 -19.58 -4.76
N VAL A 77 8.35 -18.77 -5.79
CA VAL A 77 7.72 -17.46 -5.92
C VAL A 77 6.25 -17.66 -6.27
N ASP A 78 5.37 -17.23 -5.37
CA ASP A 78 3.94 -17.25 -5.59
C ASP A 78 3.43 -15.86 -5.95
N PHE A 79 2.75 -15.79 -7.08
CA PHE A 79 2.08 -14.59 -7.56
C PHE A 79 0.57 -14.81 -7.50
N GLU A 80 -0.13 -13.90 -6.83
CA GLU A 80 -1.59 -13.91 -6.74
C GLU A 80 -2.15 -12.68 -7.44
N TYR A 81 -3.16 -12.87 -8.30
CA TYR A 81 -3.95 -11.80 -8.88
C TYR A 81 -5.41 -11.96 -8.48
N ILE A 82 -5.96 -10.95 -7.84
CA ILE A 82 -7.29 -10.94 -7.24
C ILE A 82 -8.11 -9.85 -7.92
N LYS A 83 -9.20 -10.26 -8.57
CA LYS A 83 -10.23 -9.33 -9.02
C LYS A 83 -11.18 -9.03 -7.86
N LEU A 84 -11.22 -7.78 -7.42
CA LEU A 84 -12.02 -7.38 -6.26
C LEU A 84 -13.51 -7.31 -6.64
N ASN A 85 -14.37 -7.82 -5.76
CA ASN A 85 -15.80 -7.53 -5.86
C ASN A 85 -16.12 -6.12 -5.31
N GLU A 86 -17.35 -5.64 -5.49
CA GLU A 86 -17.72 -4.28 -5.07
C GLU A 86 -17.60 -4.03 -3.57
N THR A 87 -17.83 -5.04 -2.73
CA THR A 87 -17.71 -4.91 -1.26
C THR A 87 -16.25 -4.79 -0.87
N GLU A 88 -15.41 -5.72 -1.36
CA GLU A 88 -13.97 -5.75 -1.13
C GLU A 88 -13.28 -4.49 -1.67
N PHE A 89 -13.72 -3.99 -2.82
CA PHE A 89 -13.23 -2.74 -3.38
C PHE A 89 -13.56 -1.53 -2.52
N LYS A 90 -14.79 -1.47 -1.97
CA LYS A 90 -15.19 -0.40 -1.04
C LYS A 90 -14.41 -0.47 0.27
N GLU A 91 -14.21 -1.66 0.82
CA GLU A 91 -13.38 -1.87 2.02
C GLU A 91 -11.96 -1.35 1.79
N ILE A 92 -11.31 -1.72 0.68
CA ILE A 92 -9.97 -1.24 0.34
C ILE A 92 -9.95 0.29 0.15
N LYS A 93 -10.95 0.88 -0.52
CA LYS A 93 -11.06 2.35 -0.65
C LYS A 93 -11.18 3.05 0.70
N VAL A 94 -11.86 2.43 1.68
CA VAL A 94 -11.97 2.96 3.04
C VAL A 94 -10.64 2.85 3.79
N ILE A 95 -9.98 1.68 3.72
CA ILE A 95 -8.68 1.43 4.36
C ILE A 95 -7.61 2.39 3.84
N LEU A 96 -7.49 2.52 2.52
CA LEU A 96 -6.51 3.34 1.83
C LEU A 96 -7.02 4.75 1.51
N GLY A 97 -8.03 5.22 2.24
CA GLY A 97 -8.64 6.53 2.02
C GLY A 97 -7.71 7.70 2.31
N LYS A 98 -8.23 8.92 2.12
CA LYS A 98 -7.47 10.19 2.26
C LYS A 98 -6.65 10.27 3.55
N ASN A 99 -7.19 9.78 4.67
CA ASN A 99 -6.51 9.81 5.97
C ASN A 99 -5.23 8.98 5.97
N PHE A 100 -5.25 7.76 5.40
CA PHE A 100 -4.07 6.91 5.31
C PHE A 100 -2.93 7.61 4.55
N ILE A 101 -3.24 8.22 3.41
CA ILE A 101 -2.26 8.96 2.60
C ILE A 101 -1.72 10.15 3.39
N SER A 102 -2.60 10.96 3.98
CA SER A 102 -2.18 12.18 4.69
C SER A 102 -1.35 11.85 5.93
N ASP A 103 -1.69 10.79 6.65
CA ASP A 103 -0.98 10.37 7.86
C ASP A 103 0.44 9.92 7.51
N ILE A 104 0.59 9.07 6.47
CA ILE A 104 1.90 8.64 5.98
C ILE A 104 2.73 9.82 5.52
N GLN A 105 2.15 10.73 4.73
CA GLN A 105 2.85 11.91 4.24
C GLN A 105 3.32 12.80 5.39
N LYS A 106 2.46 13.04 6.38
CA LYS A 106 2.77 13.85 7.54
C LYS A 106 3.91 13.23 8.36
N LEU A 107 3.77 11.96 8.75
CA LEU A 107 4.74 11.27 9.60
C LEU A 107 6.12 11.23 8.95
N ASN A 108 6.18 10.93 7.65
CA ASN A 108 7.46 10.83 6.93
C ASN A 108 8.06 12.21 6.62
N THR A 109 7.24 13.25 6.46
CA THR A 109 7.74 14.63 6.38
C THR A 109 8.34 15.09 7.71
N GLU A 110 7.72 14.71 8.84
CA GLU A 110 8.23 14.99 10.18
C GLU A 110 9.56 14.24 10.44
N TYR A 111 9.63 12.95 10.09
CA TYR A 111 10.86 12.16 10.15
C TYR A 111 12.01 12.77 9.33
N LEU A 112 11.74 13.19 8.09
CA LEU A 112 12.77 13.79 7.24
C LEU A 112 13.32 15.10 7.81
N LYS A 113 12.53 15.84 8.59
CA LYS A 113 12.94 17.08 9.27
C LYS A 113 13.74 16.81 10.54
N ASP A 114 13.41 15.74 11.27
CA ASP A 114 14.10 15.36 12.51
C ASP A 114 14.26 13.85 12.63
N ARG A 115 15.43 13.36 12.19
CA ARG A 115 15.79 11.95 12.24
C ARG A 115 16.21 11.47 13.63
N SER A 116 16.43 12.38 14.58
CA SER A 116 17.05 12.05 15.89
C SER A 116 16.10 11.32 16.84
N ASN A 117 14.79 11.53 16.69
CA ASN A 117 13.76 10.95 17.54
C ASN A 117 13.26 9.57 17.08
N TYR A 118 13.73 9.10 15.93
CA TYR A 118 13.30 7.83 15.35
C TYR A 118 14.46 6.84 15.40
N LEU A 119 14.43 5.98 16.43
CA LEU A 119 15.32 4.83 16.52
C LEU A 119 15.19 3.97 15.26
N TYR A 120 16.33 3.65 14.64
CA TYR A 120 16.39 2.66 13.56
C TYR A 120 15.92 1.32 14.12
N ASP A 121 14.64 1.01 13.92
CA ASP A 121 14.11 -0.30 14.25
C ASP A 121 14.56 -1.31 13.17
N GLU A 122 15.09 -2.44 13.63
CA GLU A 122 15.35 -3.62 12.79
C GLU A 122 14.05 -4.42 12.54
N GLY A 123 12.90 -3.88 12.96
CA GLY A 123 11.57 -4.39 12.65
C GLY A 123 11.17 -4.34 11.16
N LYS A 124 9.89 -4.66 10.89
CA LYS A 124 9.29 -4.73 9.55
C LYS A 124 9.35 -3.35 8.88
N ARG A 125 9.95 -3.27 7.68
CA ARG A 125 10.07 -2.00 6.94
C ARG A 125 9.11 -1.99 5.76
N PHE A 126 8.48 -0.84 5.53
CA PHE A 126 7.53 -0.65 4.44
C PHE A 126 8.02 0.42 3.48
N ARG A 127 7.77 0.23 2.18
CA ARG A 127 7.82 1.33 1.20
C ARG A 127 6.47 1.40 0.51
N ILE A 128 5.86 2.57 0.51
CA ILE A 128 4.53 2.78 -0.08
C ILE A 128 4.65 3.83 -1.16
N SER A 129 4.24 3.46 -2.37
CA SER A 129 4.21 4.34 -3.54
C SER A 129 2.77 4.59 -3.95
N PHE A 130 2.42 5.87 -4.08
CA PHE A 130 1.12 6.31 -4.58
C PHE A 130 1.30 6.89 -5.97
N ALA A 131 0.52 6.44 -6.95
CA ALA A 131 0.40 7.15 -8.22
C ALA A 131 -0.92 7.91 -8.25
N LYS A 132 -0.80 9.22 -8.36
CA LYS A 132 -1.85 10.14 -8.77
C LYS A 132 -1.32 10.81 -10.02
N ASP A 133 -2.11 10.87 -11.09
CA ASP A 133 -1.68 11.37 -12.40
C ASP A 133 -0.64 12.51 -12.28
N SER A 134 0.63 12.11 -12.48
CA SER A 134 1.89 12.88 -12.53
C SER A 134 2.57 13.51 -11.30
N THR A 135 2.12 13.34 -10.05
CA THR A 135 2.94 13.70 -8.85
C THR A 135 3.14 12.50 -7.94
N LYS A 136 4.12 11.66 -8.29
CA LYS A 136 4.53 10.47 -7.53
C LYS A 136 5.02 10.91 -6.16
N PHE A 137 4.30 10.55 -5.09
CA PHE A 137 4.90 10.50 -3.76
C PHE A 137 5.50 9.10 -3.63
N ALA A 138 6.80 9.00 -3.91
CA ALA A 138 7.62 7.86 -3.61
C ALA A 138 8.75 8.37 -2.74
N THR A 139 8.89 7.85 -1.53
CA THR A 139 10.13 8.02 -0.78
C THR A 139 11.10 6.99 -1.32
N GLU A 140 12.26 7.42 -1.82
CA GLU A 140 13.35 6.49 -2.14
C GLU A 140 13.84 5.74 -0.88
N ASP A 141 13.54 6.32 0.30
CA ASP A 141 13.79 5.78 1.63
C ASP A 141 12.62 4.91 2.17
N PHE A 142 12.92 4.04 3.14
CA PHE A 142 11.90 3.32 3.90
C PHE A 142 10.97 4.29 4.63
N LEU A 143 9.66 4.03 4.58
CA LEU A 143 8.69 4.81 5.32
C LEU A 143 8.65 4.33 6.78
N ILE A 144 8.54 5.29 7.68
CA ILE A 144 8.06 5.02 9.04
C ILE A 144 6.54 4.92 8.94
N LEU A 145 5.98 3.87 9.54
CA LEU A 145 4.56 3.74 9.77
C LEU A 145 4.30 3.79 11.27
N ASP A 146 3.16 4.37 11.64
CA ASP A 146 2.64 4.18 12.99
C ASP A 146 1.89 2.83 13.07
N PRO A 147 1.66 2.29 14.28
CA PRO A 147 0.94 1.02 14.45
C PRO A 147 -0.46 1.02 13.84
N HIS A 148 -1.13 2.18 13.75
CA HIS A 148 -2.48 2.27 13.18
C HIS A 148 -2.46 2.06 11.66
N ASN A 149 -1.47 2.61 10.97
CA ASN A 149 -1.28 2.46 9.54
C ASN A 149 -0.71 1.08 9.17
N GLU A 150 0.06 0.44 10.05
CA GLU A 150 0.43 -0.98 9.89
C GLU A 150 -0.79 -1.90 9.91
N LEU A 151 -1.72 -1.70 10.86
CA LEU A 151 -2.95 -2.50 10.95
C LEU A 151 -3.77 -2.46 9.66
N LYS A 152 -3.82 -1.32 8.98
CA LYS A 152 -4.49 -1.17 7.68
C LYS A 152 -3.88 -2.05 6.60
N ILE A 153 -2.55 -2.21 6.58
CA ILE A 153 -1.85 -3.11 5.66
C ILE A 153 -2.20 -4.57 5.99
N TYR A 154 -2.26 -4.92 7.28
CA TYR A 154 -2.64 -6.29 7.69
C TYR A 154 -4.09 -6.64 7.31
N GLU A 155 -5.02 -5.70 7.35
CA GLU A 155 -6.39 -5.92 6.84
C GLU A 155 -6.39 -6.24 5.34
N ILE A 156 -5.54 -5.59 4.54
CA ILE A 156 -5.36 -5.92 3.12
C ILE A 156 -4.77 -7.34 2.97
N MET A 157 -3.81 -7.71 3.82
CA MET A 157 -3.22 -9.05 3.80
C MET A 157 -4.24 -10.14 4.17
N LYS A 158 -5.17 -9.88 5.09
CA LYS A 158 -6.28 -10.80 5.39
C LYS A 158 -7.17 -11.04 4.16
N LEU A 159 -7.44 -9.99 3.38
CA LEU A 159 -8.16 -10.12 2.12
C LEU A 159 -7.40 -11.00 1.12
N ILE A 160 -6.08 -10.82 0.99
CA ILE A 160 -5.24 -11.69 0.15
C ILE A 160 -5.32 -13.15 0.62
N LYS A 161 -5.22 -13.39 1.94
CA LYS A 161 -5.29 -14.74 2.54
C LYS A 161 -6.60 -15.46 2.23
N LYS A 162 -7.72 -14.73 2.20
CA LYS A 162 -9.05 -15.26 1.85
C LYS A 162 -9.11 -15.81 0.43
N HIS A 163 -8.41 -15.16 -0.51
CA HIS A 163 -8.45 -15.50 -1.94
C HIS A 163 -7.36 -16.47 -2.38
N THR A 164 -6.18 -16.40 -1.77
CA THR A 164 -5.05 -17.22 -2.22
C THR A 164 -5.27 -18.71 -1.94
N LYS A 165 -4.89 -19.54 -2.92
CA LYS A 165 -4.82 -21.00 -2.76
C LYS A 165 -3.44 -21.48 -2.35
N SER A 166 -2.40 -20.66 -2.50
CA SER A 166 -1.03 -21.01 -2.13
C SER A 166 -0.90 -21.18 -0.62
N THR A 167 -0.33 -22.32 -0.21
CA THR A 167 0.03 -22.57 1.18
C THR A 167 1.17 -21.65 1.63
N ASN A 168 2.08 -21.29 0.74
CA ASN A 168 3.19 -20.39 1.07
C ASN A 168 2.69 -18.98 1.34
N ASN A 169 1.83 -18.42 0.48
CA ASN A 169 1.23 -17.10 0.70
C ASN A 169 0.45 -17.07 2.01
N LYS A 170 -0.30 -18.13 2.33
CA LYS A 170 -1.01 -18.24 3.63
C LYS A 170 -0.04 -18.21 4.82
N LYS A 171 1.02 -19.01 4.76
CA LYS A 171 2.07 -19.06 5.81
C LYS A 171 2.78 -17.71 5.96
N TYR A 172 3.13 -17.08 4.84
CA TYR A 172 3.73 -15.76 4.83
C TYR A 172 2.81 -14.78 5.54
N ILE A 173 1.54 -14.67 5.13
CA ILE A 173 0.59 -13.73 5.73
C ILE A 173 0.36 -13.99 7.23
N GLU A 174 0.33 -15.25 7.65
CA GLU A 174 0.22 -15.63 9.07
C GLU A 174 1.39 -15.15 9.93
N HIS A 175 2.59 -15.02 9.36
CA HIS A 175 3.72 -14.43 10.08
C HIS A 175 3.51 -12.92 10.38
N PHE A 176 2.57 -12.26 9.69
CA PHE A 176 2.26 -10.85 9.88
C PHE A 176 0.95 -10.60 10.64
N SER A 177 0.15 -11.64 10.91
CA SER A 177 -1.18 -11.56 11.54
C SER A 177 -1.13 -11.87 13.02
#